data_AF-A0A2M7R8G3-F1
#
_entry.id   AF-A0A2M7R8G3-F1
#
_cell.length_a   1.000
_cell.length_b   1.000
_cell.length_c   1.000
_cell.angle_alpha   90.00
_cell.angle_beta   90.00
_cell.angle_gamma   90.00
#
_symmetry.space_group_name_H-M   'P 1'
#
loop_
_entity.id
_entity.type
_entity.pdbx_description
1 polymer ?
#
loop_
_entity_poly.entity_id
_entity_poly.type
_entity_poly.pdbx_seq_one_letter_code
_entity_poly.pdbx_strand_id
1 'polypeptide(L)'
;MEKDYGWSRGEESEEKVCQVLEELKTEGKIKNFGRNLKFYQEDLSGRDVLITTNNDKVIWLQIKSSLNPIEKEKYRRKGIHYLGGVREKTPEEIKKEILGFLATEKQKN
;
A
#
# COMPACT_ATOMS: atom_id res chain seq x y z
N MET A 1 31.98 10.75 -1.02
CA MET A 1 30.59 10.96 -0.56
C MET A 1 29.71 10.07 -1.43
N GLU A 2 29.39 8.88 -0.92
CA GLU A 2 28.48 7.96 -1.61
C GLU A 2 27.08 8.58 -1.64
N LYS A 3 26.51 8.60 -2.84
CA LYS A 3 25.16 9.10 -3.11
C LYS A 3 24.17 8.01 -2.71
N ASP A 4 23.74 8.03 -1.45
CA ASP A 4 22.61 7.23 -0.95
C ASP A 4 21.29 7.80 -1.50
N TYR A 5 21.03 7.56 -2.79
CA TYR A 5 19.83 8.05 -3.46
C TYR A 5 18.87 6.89 -3.70
N GLY A 6 17.94 6.71 -2.77
CA GLY A 6 16.64 6.11 -3.04
C GLY A 6 16.28 4.86 -2.23
N TRP A 7 17.27 4.08 -1.79
CA TRP A 7 17.02 2.81 -1.08
C TRP A 7 16.50 3.01 0.34
N SER A 8 17.21 3.80 1.15
CA SER A 8 16.82 4.12 2.54
C SER A 8 15.46 4.83 2.66
N ARG A 9 14.98 5.49 1.60
CA ARG A 9 13.71 6.26 1.60
C ARG A 9 12.48 5.42 1.29
N GLY A 10 12.64 4.34 0.53
CA GLY A 10 11.57 3.38 0.28
C GLY A 10 11.24 2.59 1.55
N GLU A 11 12.28 2.15 2.27
CA GLU A 11 12.16 1.26 3.43
C GLU A 11 11.32 1.84 4.58
N GLU A 12 11.52 3.12 4.95
CA GLU A 12 10.75 3.74 6.05
C GLU A 12 9.25 3.87 5.74
N SER A 13 8.91 4.17 4.47
CA SER A 13 7.51 4.26 4.04
C SER A 13 6.82 2.89 4.09
N GLU A 14 7.57 1.84 3.80
CA GLU A 14 7.06 0.48 3.80
C GLU A 14 6.91 -0.11 5.19
N GLU A 15 7.85 0.16 6.08
CA GLU A 15 7.76 -0.27 7.48
C GLU A 15 6.50 0.27 8.12
N LYS A 16 6.17 1.55 7.90
CA LYS A 16 4.91 2.16 8.37
C LYS A 16 3.69 1.41 7.85
N VAL A 17 3.63 1.12 6.56
CA VAL A 17 2.48 0.42 5.97
C VAL A 17 2.40 -1.02 6.48
N CYS A 18 3.53 -1.70 6.61
CA CYS A 18 3.56 -3.08 7.10
C CYS A 18 3.16 -3.16 8.58
N GLN A 19 3.60 -2.20 9.41
CA GLN A 19 3.19 -2.09 10.80
C GLN A 19 1.66 -1.93 10.90
N VAL A 20 1.09 -1.01 10.10
CA VAL A 20 -0.36 -0.81 10.06
C VAL A 20 -1.10 -2.06 9.59
N LEU A 21 -0.57 -2.80 8.61
CA LEU A 21 -1.18 -4.04 8.13
C LEU A 21 -1.12 -5.17 9.17
N GLU A 22 -0.02 -5.28 9.92
CA GLU A 22 0.08 -6.22 11.05
C GLU A 22 -0.91 -5.86 12.17
N GLU A 23 -1.09 -4.57 12.48
CA GLU A 23 -2.12 -4.12 13.41
C GLU A 23 -3.51 -4.51 12.92
N LEU A 24 -3.84 -4.22 11.66
CA LEU A 24 -5.13 -4.56 11.07
C LEU A 24 -5.38 -6.08 11.05
N LYS A 25 -4.33 -6.88 10.88
CA LYS A 25 -4.41 -8.35 10.96
C LYS A 25 -4.67 -8.80 12.40
N THR A 26 -3.98 -8.23 13.37
CA THR A 26 -4.16 -8.51 14.80
C THR A 26 -5.55 -8.09 15.29
N GLU A 27 -6.07 -6.96 14.80
CA GLU A 27 -7.44 -6.49 15.04
C GLU A 27 -8.52 -7.31 14.31
N GLY A 28 -8.13 -8.30 13.49
CA GLY A 28 -9.06 -9.12 12.72
C GLY A 28 -9.81 -8.35 11.64
N LYS A 29 -9.29 -7.21 11.15
CA LYS A 29 -9.86 -6.45 10.02
C LYS A 29 -9.47 -7.05 8.68
N ILE A 30 -8.31 -7.71 8.62
CA ILE A 30 -7.83 -8.46 7.46
C ILE A 30 -7.40 -9.86 7.92
N LYS A 31 -7.47 -10.82 7.01
CA LYS A 31 -7.10 -12.22 7.27
C LYS A 31 -5.59 -12.40 7.20
N ASN A 32 -4.99 -11.87 6.13
CA ASN A 32 -3.55 -11.92 5.93
C ASN A 32 -3.13 -10.82 4.95
N PHE A 33 -1.83 -10.57 4.82
CA PHE A 33 -1.29 -9.82 3.70
C PHE A 33 0.01 -10.47 3.23
N GLY A 34 0.28 -10.36 1.93
CA GLY A 34 1.48 -10.87 1.29
C GLY A 34 2.26 -9.71 0.69
N ARG A 35 3.56 -9.65 1.00
CA ARG A 35 4.54 -8.90 0.20
C ARG A 35 4.85 -9.79 -1.00
N ASN A 36 4.31 -9.53 -2.19
CA ASN A 36 4.65 -10.35 -3.35
C ASN A 36 5.10 -9.53 -4.57
N LEU A 37 6.32 -9.88 -4.97
CA LEU A 37 7.06 -9.70 -6.22
C LEU A 37 7.27 -8.28 -6.76
N LYS A 38 8.54 -7.85 -6.68
CA LYS A 38 9.19 -6.90 -7.57
C LYS A 38 8.83 -7.22 -9.04
N PHE A 39 7.84 -6.54 -9.61
CA PHE A 39 7.64 -6.53 -11.05
C PHE A 39 7.47 -5.09 -11.52
N TYR A 40 8.60 -4.53 -11.95
CA TYR A 40 8.85 -3.77 -13.18
C TYR A 40 9.87 -2.67 -12.91
N GLN A 41 11.02 -2.86 -13.54
CA GLN A 41 12.22 -2.03 -13.51
C GLN A 41 12.00 -0.65 -14.17
N GLU A 42 10.77 -0.32 -14.57
CA GLU A 42 10.41 0.93 -15.23
C GLU A 42 9.80 1.99 -14.27
N ASP A 43 9.48 1.62 -13.03
CA ASP A 43 8.84 2.52 -12.06
C ASP A 43 9.52 2.40 -10.67
N LEU A 44 10.83 2.70 -10.63
CA LEU A 44 11.83 2.47 -9.55
C LEU A 44 11.55 3.07 -8.14
N SER A 45 10.31 3.25 -7.71
CA SER A 45 10.01 3.86 -6.40
C SER A 45 8.73 3.35 -5.70
N GLY A 46 8.08 2.31 -6.23
CA GLY A 46 6.87 1.73 -5.62
C GLY A 46 7.06 0.31 -5.12
N ARG A 47 6.33 -0.06 -4.06
CA ARG A 47 6.19 -1.45 -3.59
C ARG A 47 4.73 -1.89 -3.66
N ASP A 48 4.52 -3.18 -3.86
CA ASP A 48 3.20 -3.78 -4.00
C ASP A 48 2.90 -4.69 -2.81
N VAL A 49 1.69 -4.56 -2.28
CA VAL A 49 1.19 -5.38 -1.18
C VAL A 49 -0.18 -5.93 -1.52
N LEU A 50 -0.35 -7.23 -1.33
CA LEU A 50 -1.63 -7.90 -1.48
C LEU A 50 -2.26 -8.08 -0.10
N ILE A 51 -3.47 -7.59 0.09
CA ILE A 51 -4.24 -7.70 1.33
C ILE A 51 -5.33 -8.74 1.12
N THR A 52 -5.35 -9.79 1.93
CA THR A 52 -6.42 -10.78 1.97
C THR A 52 -7.41 -10.39 3.06
N THR A 53 -8.63 -10.07 2.66
CA THR A 53 -9.72 -9.73 3.58
C THR A 53 -10.30 -10.98 4.26
N ASN A 54 -11.13 -10.79 5.28
CA ASN A 54 -11.81 -11.89 5.97
C ASN A 54 -12.78 -12.69 5.08
N ASN A 55 -13.21 -12.12 3.96
CA ASN A 55 -14.08 -12.78 2.99
C ASN A 55 -13.27 -13.47 1.86
N ASP A 56 -11.98 -13.77 2.11
CA ASP A 56 -11.05 -14.37 1.14
C ASP A 56 -10.84 -13.56 -0.15
N LYS A 57 -11.29 -12.30 -0.18
CA LYS A 57 -11.02 -11.36 -1.28
C LYS A 57 -9.62 -10.79 -1.18
N VAL A 58 -8.89 -10.78 -2.29
CA VAL A 58 -7.55 -10.19 -2.40
C VAL A 58 -7.64 -8.79 -2.99
N ILE A 59 -7.01 -7.83 -2.33
CA ILE A 59 -6.94 -6.43 -2.73
C ILE A 59 -5.47 -6.11 -3.02
N TRP A 60 -5.22 -5.45 -4.15
CA TRP A 60 -3.90 -4.98 -4.50
C TRP A 60 -3.71 -3.53 -4.05
N LEU A 61 -2.69 -3.30 -3.22
CA LEU A 61 -2.24 -1.99 -2.78
C LEU A 61 -0.86 -1.65 -3.37
N GLN A 62 -0.77 -0.55 -4.12
CA GLN A 62 0.49 0.04 -4.57
C GLN A 62 0.90 1.14 -3.58
N ILE A 63 2.08 0.99 -2.98
CA ILE A 63 2.68 1.93 -2.03
C ILE A 63 3.73 2.75 -2.76
N LYS A 64 3.62 4.08 -2.69
CA LYS A 64 4.60 5.02 -3.26
C LYS A 64 4.94 6.11 -2.23
N SER A 65 6.23 6.44 -2.10
CA SER A 65 6.67 7.49 -1.17
C SER A 65 6.14 8.88 -1.55
N SER A 66 5.95 9.15 -2.85
CA SER A 66 5.40 10.40 -3.38
C SER A 66 3.95 10.24 -3.84
N LEU A 67 3.16 11.30 -3.71
CA LEU A 67 1.80 11.35 -4.23
C LEU A 67 1.83 11.79 -5.71
N ASN A 68 1.46 10.89 -6.62
CA ASN A 68 1.36 11.17 -8.04
C ASN A 68 -0.09 10.92 -8.52
N PRO A 69 -0.86 11.99 -8.83
CA PRO A 69 -2.26 11.86 -9.21
C PRO A 69 -2.46 11.12 -10.54
N ILE A 70 -1.51 11.22 -11.46
CA ILE A 70 -1.56 10.52 -12.76
C ILE A 70 -1.46 9.01 -12.54
N GLU A 71 -0.52 8.58 -11.70
CA GLU A 71 -0.39 7.18 -11.30
C GLU A 71 -1.62 6.70 -10.54
N LYS A 72 -2.14 7.50 -9.60
CA LYS A 72 -3.36 7.16 -8.84
C LYS A 72 -4.53 6.82 -9.78
N GLU A 73 -4.72 7.58 -10.85
CA GLU A 73 -5.75 7.28 -11.83
C GLU A 73 -5.43 6.01 -12.65
N LYS A 74 -4.18 5.86 -13.09
CA LYS A 74 -3.70 4.67 -13.82
C LYS A 74 -3.94 3.38 -13.02
N TYR A 75 -3.58 3.35 -11.74
CA TYR A 75 -3.78 2.19 -10.87
C TYR A 75 -5.26 1.94 -10.59
N ARG A 76 -6.06 3.00 -10.38
CA ARG A 76 -7.51 2.87 -10.21
C ARG A 76 -8.17 2.19 -11.41
N ARG A 77 -7.78 2.52 -12.66
CA ARG A 77 -8.28 1.86 -13.87
C ARG A 77 -7.88 0.38 -13.95
N LYS A 78 -6.78 -0.01 -13.32
CA LYS A 78 -6.30 -1.39 -13.21
C LYS A 78 -6.89 -2.16 -12.02
N GLY A 79 -7.77 -1.54 -11.23
CA GLY A 79 -8.31 -2.17 -10.00
C GLY A 79 -7.30 -2.25 -8.86
N ILE A 80 -6.23 -1.44 -8.91
CA ILE A 80 -5.18 -1.39 -7.88
C ILE A 80 -5.42 -0.15 -7.02
N HIS A 81 -5.45 -0.34 -5.70
CA HIS A 81 -5.54 0.77 -4.75
C HIS A 81 -4.19 1.45 -4.64
N TYR A 82 -4.18 2.77 -4.76
CA TYR A 82 -2.96 3.56 -4.74
C TYR A 82 -2.82 4.29 -3.39
N LEU A 83 -1.71 4.03 -2.72
CA LEU A 83 -1.31 4.67 -1.48
C LEU A 83 -0.03 5.48 -1.73
N GLY A 84 -0.20 6.74 -2.09
CA GLY A 84 0.89 7.70 -2.32
C GLY A 84 1.11 8.64 -1.14
N GLY A 85 2.29 9.25 -1.09
CA GLY A 85 2.63 10.27 -0.07
C GLY A 85 2.82 9.68 1.33
N VAL A 86 3.13 8.39 1.42
CA VAL A 86 3.21 7.65 2.69
C VAL A 86 4.24 8.24 3.65
N ARG A 87 5.29 8.88 3.11
CA ARG A 87 6.33 9.50 3.91
C ARG A 87 5.80 10.61 4.82
N GLU A 88 4.89 11.43 4.29
CA GLU A 88 4.32 12.59 4.99
C GLU A 88 3.12 12.20 5.87
N LYS A 89 2.64 10.95 5.75
CA LYS A 89 1.49 10.45 6.49
C LYS A 89 1.90 9.78 7.78
N THR A 90 1.06 9.95 8.80
CA THR A 90 1.13 9.19 10.04
C THR A 90 0.61 7.76 9.85
N PRO A 91 1.02 6.79 10.69
CA PRO A 91 0.45 5.44 10.68
C PRO A 91 -1.08 5.42 10.77
N GLU A 92 -1.68 6.33 11.54
CA GLU A 92 -3.13 6.45 11.66
C GLU A 92 -3.81 6.90 10.36
N GLU A 93 -3.20 7.81 9.60
CA GLU A 93 -3.71 8.22 8.29
C GLU A 93 -3.62 7.09 7.27
N ILE A 94 -2.50 6.37 7.26
CA ILE A 94 -2.31 5.17 6.43
C ILE A 94 -3.39 4.13 6.78
N LYS A 95 -3.62 3.89 8.07
CA LYS A 95 -4.66 2.98 8.56
C LYS A 95 -6.05 3.40 8.08
N LYS A 96 -6.40 4.68 8.19
CA LYS A 96 -7.70 5.21 7.72
C LYS A 96 -7.88 5.01 6.20
N GLU A 97 -6.84 5.24 5.40
CA GLU A 97 -6.92 5.01 3.95
C GLU A 97 -7.09 3.53 3.60
N ILE A 98 -6.31 2.65 4.23
CA ILE A 98 -6.42 1.20 4.01
C ILE A 98 -7.81 0.70 4.41
N LEU A 99 -8.33 1.14 5.55
CA LEU A 99 -9.71 0.85 5.97
C LEU A 99 -10.74 1.38 4.97
N GLY A 100 -10.52 2.56 4.39
CA GLY A 100 -11.36 3.12 3.33
C GLY A 100 -11.36 2.26 2.06
N PHE A 101 -10.20 1.71 1.68
CA PHE A 101 -10.09 0.77 0.56
C PHE A 101 -10.86 -0.52 0.84
N LEU A 102 -10.69 -1.10 2.03
CA LEU A 102 -11.39 -2.30 2.47
C LEU A 102 -12.92 -2.09 2.50
N ALA A 103 -13.38 -0.93 2.97
CA ALA A 103 -14.80 -0.57 3.00
C ALA A 103 -15.40 -0.40 1.59
N THR A 104 -14.65 0.25 0.69
CA THR A 104 -15.07 0.43 -0.72
C THR A 104 -15.25 -0.92 -1.41
N GLU A 105 -14.33 -1.86 -1.18
CA GLU A 105 -14.38 -3.19 -1.78
C GLU A 105 -15.45 -4.10 -1.15
N LYS A 106 -15.97 -3.75 0.02
CA LYS A 106 -17.12 -4.40 0.67
C LYS A 106 -18.47 -3.96 0.08
N GLN A 107 -18.56 -2.74 -0.46
CA GLN A 107 -19.80 -2.16 -1.00
C GLN A 107 -20.09 -2.51 -2.47
N LYS A 108 -19.11 -3.03 -3.21
CA LYS A 108 -19.31 -3.51 -4.60
C LYS A 108 -20.01 -4.87 -4.69
N ASN A 109 -20.63 -5.33 -3.61
CA ASN A 109 -21.30 -6.62 -3.49
C ASN A 109 -22.81 -6.43 -3.42
#